data_AF-A0A6L6QQW6-F1
#
_entry.id   AF-A0A6L6QQW6-F1
#
_cell.length_a   1.000
_cell.length_b   1.000
_cell.length_c   1.000
_cell.angle_alpha   90.00
_cell.angle_beta   90.00
_cell.angle_gamma   90.00
#
_symmetry.space_group_name_H-M   'P 1'
#
loop_
_entity.id
_entity.type
_entity.pdbx_description
1 polymer ?
#
loop_
_entity_poly.entity_id
_entity_poly.type
_entity_poly.pdbx_seq_one_letter_code
_entity_poly.pdbx_strand_id
1 'polypeptide(L)'
;MRVVFAALFVFGSMLGTVAMVSSHFDNGHWPLWAKFAPAVVMLSALFASLFIFNGSGFRPNLSRKTLAEQISELEGQGRLIRQQFQAVRAFGVAEFEDEGLHYFIELLDGRVLFLSGQYLYDFEPISDDPELNQLRKFPCTEFEVLRHKDAGYVIDINCAGTVFEPELCAPAFTKDDWKRGIPADGEIVEGKGYEALKRERAHA
;
A
#
# COMPACT_ATOMS: atom_id res chain seq x y z
N MET A 1 2.59 -20.61 -10.75
CA MET A 1 2.67 -22.10 -10.78
C MET A 1 2.36 -22.79 -9.45
N ARG A 2 2.82 -22.29 -8.29
CA ARG A 2 2.57 -22.92 -6.97
C ARG A 2 1.09 -23.17 -6.65
N VAL A 3 0.22 -22.18 -6.92
CA VAL A 3 -1.23 -22.28 -6.71
C VAL A 3 -1.88 -23.36 -7.57
N VAL A 4 -1.43 -23.50 -8.83
CA VAL A 4 -1.94 -24.53 -9.75
C VAL A 4 -1.57 -25.93 -9.24
N PHE A 5 -0.33 -26.13 -8.76
CA PHE A 5 0.08 -27.41 -8.17
C PHE A 5 -0.63 -27.72 -6.85
N ALA A 6 -0.87 -26.72 -5.99
CA ALA A 6 -1.65 -26.89 -4.77
C ALA A 6 -3.10 -27.28 -5.08
N ALA A 7 -3.73 -26.62 -6.06
CA ALA A 7 -5.08 -26.97 -6.51
C ALA A 7 -5.12 -28.41 -7.07
N LEU A 8 -4.19 -28.77 -7.96
CA LEU A 8 -4.10 -30.13 -8.51
C LEU A 8 -3.87 -31.19 -7.42
N PHE A 9 -3.05 -30.90 -6.41
CA PHE A 9 -2.82 -31.78 -5.28
C PHE A 9 -4.09 -32.02 -4.45
N VAL A 10 -4.80 -30.94 -4.08
CA VAL A 10 -6.03 -31.01 -3.29
C VAL A 10 -7.13 -31.75 -4.06
N PHE A 11 -7.44 -31.31 -5.28
CA PHE A 11 -8.50 -31.93 -6.09
C PHE A 11 -8.14 -33.35 -6.52
N GLY A 12 -6.88 -33.61 -6.85
CA GLY A 12 -6.40 -34.95 -7.18
C GLY A 12 -6.52 -35.94 -6.02
N SER A 13 -6.18 -35.53 -4.80
CA SER A 13 -6.32 -36.38 -3.61
C SER A 13 -7.79 -36.71 -3.30
N MET A 14 -8.70 -35.75 -3.46
CA MET A 14 -10.14 -35.95 -3.28
C MET A 14 -10.70 -36.92 -4.32
N LEU A 15 -10.41 -36.70 -5.62
CA LEU A 15 -10.89 -37.55 -6.70
C LEU A 15 -10.33 -38.97 -6.61
N GLY A 16 -9.06 -39.12 -6.24
CA GLY A 16 -8.46 -40.43 -5.98
C GLY A 16 -9.14 -41.18 -4.83
N THR A 17 -9.52 -40.47 -3.78
CA THR A 17 -10.27 -41.05 -2.65
C THR A 17 -11.65 -41.53 -3.08
N VAL A 18 -12.38 -40.73 -3.87
CA VAL A 18 -13.70 -41.11 -4.40
C VAL A 18 -13.59 -42.34 -5.29
N ALA A 19 -12.61 -42.37 -6.20
CA ALA A 19 -12.38 -43.51 -7.09
C ALA A 19 -12.04 -44.79 -6.32
N MET A 20 -11.19 -44.70 -5.29
CA MET A 20 -10.79 -45.83 -4.44
C MET A 20 -11.94 -46.35 -3.57
N VAL A 21 -12.74 -45.45 -3.00
CA VAL A 21 -13.95 -45.83 -2.23
C VAL A 21 -14.97 -46.50 -3.14
N SER A 22 -15.20 -45.94 -4.34
CA SER A 22 -16.14 -46.51 -5.29
C SER A 22 -15.74 -47.92 -5.72
N SER A 23 -14.48 -48.13 -6.13
CA SER A 23 -14.00 -49.44 -6.61
C SER A 23 -13.98 -50.52 -5.55
N HIS A 24 -13.81 -50.14 -4.28
CA HIS A 24 -13.82 -51.10 -3.17
C HIS A 24 -15.23 -51.51 -2.73
N PHE A 25 -16.23 -50.67 -2.97
CA PHE A 25 -17.62 -50.87 -2.54
C PHE A 25 -18.61 -50.94 -3.72
N ASP A 26 -18.16 -51.49 -4.86
CA ASP A 26 -18.89 -51.52 -6.15
C ASP A 26 -20.32 -52.11 -6.10
N ASN A 27 -20.72 -52.81 -5.03
CA ASN A 27 -22.02 -53.50 -4.93
C ASN A 27 -22.78 -53.29 -3.60
N GLY A 28 -22.52 -52.23 -2.83
CA GLY A 28 -23.20 -52.08 -1.53
C GLY A 28 -23.20 -50.69 -0.92
N HIS A 29 -24.15 -50.47 0.01
CA HIS A 29 -24.30 -49.23 0.76
C HIS A 29 -22.98 -48.81 1.40
N TRP A 30 -22.54 -47.59 1.08
CA TRP A 30 -21.33 -47.04 1.68
C TRP A 30 -21.49 -46.94 3.19
N PRO A 31 -20.51 -47.44 3.97
CA PRO A 31 -20.51 -47.21 5.41
C PRO A 31 -20.42 -45.70 5.67
N LEU A 32 -20.99 -45.24 6.78
CA LEU A 32 -21.10 -43.81 7.09
C LEU A 32 -19.75 -43.08 7.02
N TRP A 33 -18.66 -43.72 7.46
CA TRP A 33 -17.32 -43.13 7.41
C TRP A 33 -16.82 -42.88 5.97
N ALA A 34 -17.17 -43.76 5.02
CA ALA A 34 -16.73 -43.65 3.62
C ALA A 34 -17.37 -42.44 2.92
N LYS A 35 -18.58 -42.03 3.35
CA LYS A 35 -19.25 -40.82 2.85
C LYS A 35 -18.51 -39.54 3.25
N PHE A 36 -17.84 -39.54 4.40
CA PHE A 36 -17.08 -38.39 4.90
C PHE A 36 -15.60 -38.43 4.51
N ALA A 37 -15.08 -39.58 4.06
CA ALA A 37 -13.67 -39.76 3.74
C ALA A 37 -13.14 -38.73 2.71
N PRO A 38 -13.85 -38.43 1.60
CA PRO A 38 -13.40 -37.41 0.65
C PRO A 38 -13.27 -36.02 1.27
N ALA A 39 -14.19 -35.63 2.15
CA ALA A 39 -14.16 -34.34 2.83
C ALA A 39 -12.99 -34.24 3.82
N VAL A 40 -12.73 -35.31 4.58
CA VAL A 40 -11.58 -35.38 5.51
C VAL A 40 -10.26 -35.33 4.75
N VAL A 41 -10.14 -36.08 3.64
CA VAL A 41 -8.95 -36.05 2.80
C VAL A 41 -8.75 -34.68 2.17
N MET A 42 -9.81 -34.05 1.67
CA MET A 42 -9.74 -32.70 1.11
C MET A 42 -9.26 -31.68 2.15
N LEU A 43 -9.81 -31.68 3.37
CA LEU A 43 -9.39 -30.80 4.45
C LEU A 43 -7.93 -31.05 4.86
N SER A 44 -7.52 -32.31 4.94
CA SER A 44 -6.15 -32.70 5.27
C SER A 44 -5.17 -32.28 4.16
N ALA A 45 -5.56 -32.45 2.90
CA ALA A 45 -4.77 -32.04 1.73
C ALA A 45 -4.68 -30.52 1.61
N LEU A 46 -5.75 -29.79 1.93
CA LEU A 46 -5.73 -28.33 2.03
C LEU A 46 -4.70 -27.90 3.08
N PHE A 47 -4.77 -28.47 4.29
CA PHE A 47 -3.83 -28.16 5.36
C PHE A 47 -2.40 -28.49 4.95
N ALA A 48 -2.14 -29.70 4.43
CA ALA A 48 -0.83 -30.11 3.94
C ALA A 48 -0.31 -29.22 2.79
N SER A 49 -1.19 -28.76 1.90
CA SER A 49 -0.81 -27.88 0.79
C SER A 49 -0.25 -26.54 1.27
N LEU A 50 -0.73 -26.04 2.42
CA LEU A 50 -0.19 -24.84 3.07
C LEU A 50 1.26 -25.03 3.52
N PHE A 51 1.68 -26.23 3.91
CA PHE A 51 3.07 -26.47 4.29
C PHE A 51 3.95 -26.82 3.09
N ILE A 52 3.46 -27.66 2.18
CA ILE A 52 4.24 -28.19 1.04
C ILE A 52 4.48 -27.10 -0.02
N PHE A 53 3.44 -26.34 -0.40
CA PHE A 53 3.51 -25.38 -1.50
C PHE A 53 3.69 -23.94 -1.04
N ASN A 54 3.54 -23.68 0.27
CA ASN A 54 3.79 -22.37 0.89
C ASN A 54 4.98 -22.40 1.87
N GLY A 55 5.97 -23.29 1.67
CA GLY A 55 7.16 -23.42 2.53
C GLY A 55 8.04 -22.17 2.66
N SER A 56 7.84 -21.15 1.83
CA SER A 56 8.46 -19.82 1.98
C SER A 56 7.52 -18.72 2.45
N GLY A 57 6.21 -19.00 2.61
CA GLY A 57 5.16 -17.99 2.83
C GLY A 57 4.20 -18.27 3.98
N PHE A 58 4.24 -19.44 4.63
CA PHE A 58 3.55 -19.67 5.90
C PHE A 58 4.44 -19.28 7.09
N ARG A 59 4.91 -18.03 7.10
CA ARG A 59 5.24 -17.36 8.35
C ARG A 59 3.95 -16.69 8.80
N PRO A 60 3.22 -17.22 9.81
CA PRO A 60 2.18 -16.44 10.45
C PRO A 60 2.89 -15.35 11.24
N ASN A 61 3.33 -14.30 10.53
CA ASN A 61 3.81 -13.09 11.17
C ASN A 61 2.55 -12.37 11.68
N LEU A 62 2.02 -12.89 12.78
CA LEU A 62 0.85 -12.39 13.52
C LEU A 62 1.10 -11.02 14.15
N SER A 63 2.32 -10.48 14.01
CA SER A 63 2.64 -9.09 14.27
C SER A 63 2.90 -8.40 12.93
N ARG A 64 1.92 -7.61 12.49
CA ARG A 64 2.15 -6.58 11.47
C ARG A 64 3.21 -5.67 12.08
N LYS A 65 4.42 -5.63 11.47
CA LYS A 65 5.49 -4.76 11.94
C LYS A 65 4.95 -3.34 12.03
N THR A 66 5.27 -2.65 13.11
CA THR A 66 4.94 -1.23 13.23
C THR A 66 5.72 -0.42 12.18
N LEU A 67 5.24 0.77 11.83
CA LEU A 67 5.95 1.67 10.92
C LEU A 67 7.37 1.95 11.41
N ALA A 68 7.55 2.18 12.71
CA ALA A 68 8.85 2.38 13.33
C ALA A 68 9.80 1.17 13.17
N GLU A 69 9.29 -0.05 13.35
CA GLU A 69 10.07 -1.28 13.11
C GLU A 69 10.47 -1.43 11.64
N GLN A 70 9.57 -1.09 10.72
CA GLN A 70 9.85 -1.12 9.28
C GLN A 70 10.93 -0.10 8.89
N ILE A 71 10.83 1.13 9.39
CA ILE A 71 11.83 2.17 9.17
C ILE A 71 13.19 1.73 9.72
N SER A 72 13.22 1.22 10.96
CA SER A 72 14.46 0.75 11.60
C SER A 72 15.11 -0.41 10.84
N GLU A 73 14.32 -1.35 10.32
CA GLU A 73 14.81 -2.45 9.48
C GLU A 73 15.40 -1.94 8.16
N LEU A 74 14.71 -1.03 7.47
CA LEU A 74 15.19 -0.45 6.21
C LEU A 74 16.47 0.37 6.40
N GLU A 75 16.56 1.09 7.52
CA GLU A 75 17.76 1.82 7.91
C GLU A 75 18.93 0.86 8.20
N GLY A 76 18.69 -0.20 8.99
CA GLY A 76 19.69 -1.24 9.27
C GLY A 76 20.17 -1.99 8.02
N GLN A 77 19.33 -2.07 6.98
CA GLN A 77 19.68 -2.64 5.68
C GLN A 77 20.36 -1.64 4.73
N GLY A 78 20.47 -0.36 5.10
CA GLY A 78 21.00 0.70 4.22
C GLY A 78 20.10 0.99 3.01
N ARG A 79 18.80 0.69 3.13
CA ARG A 79 17.77 0.84 2.10
C ARG A 79 16.83 2.01 2.34
N LEU A 80 17.10 2.81 3.37
CA LEU A 80 16.39 4.04 3.67
C LEU A 80 17.17 5.25 3.13
N ILE A 81 16.50 6.13 2.39
CA ILE A 81 17.00 7.46 2.05
C ILE A 81 16.22 8.47 2.89
N ARG A 82 16.93 9.41 3.51
CA ARG A 82 16.36 10.55 4.22
C ARG A 82 16.66 11.81 3.43
N GLN A 83 15.63 12.57 3.07
CA GLN A 83 15.78 13.83 2.33
C GLN A 83 15.14 14.96 3.13
N GLN A 84 15.95 15.94 3.53
CA GLN A 84 15.47 17.11 4.29
C GLN A 84 15.07 18.22 3.34
N PHE A 85 13.94 18.86 3.65
CA PHE A 85 13.36 19.93 2.87
C PHE A 85 12.92 21.08 3.77
N GLN A 86 13.01 22.28 3.21
CA GLN A 86 12.43 23.49 3.80
C GLN A 86 11.40 24.03 2.82
N ALA A 87 10.16 24.18 3.27
CA ALA A 87 9.06 24.66 2.46
C ALA A 87 8.65 26.08 2.83
N VAL A 88 8.23 26.81 1.80
CA VAL A 88 7.72 28.19 1.92
C VAL A 88 6.20 28.18 1.94
N ARG A 89 5.60 27.37 1.06
CA ARG A 89 4.15 27.29 0.85
C ARG A 89 3.79 26.05 0.05
N ALA A 90 2.52 25.70 0.03
CA ALA A 90 2.01 24.58 -0.74
C ALA A 90 0.59 24.85 -1.25
N PHE A 91 0.18 24.13 -2.28
CA PHE A 91 -1.22 23.99 -2.64
C PHE A 91 -1.58 22.50 -2.75
N GLY A 92 -2.80 22.17 -2.36
CA GLY A 92 -3.35 20.82 -2.47
C GLY A 92 -4.00 20.59 -3.83
N VAL A 93 -4.11 19.34 -4.23
CA VAL A 93 -4.98 18.89 -5.32
C VAL A 93 -5.94 17.87 -4.72
N ALA A 94 -7.23 18.02 -4.97
CA ALA A 94 -8.26 17.12 -4.46
C ALA A 94 -8.00 15.67 -4.89
N GLU A 95 -8.34 14.73 -4.02
CA GLU A 95 -8.23 13.30 -4.34
C GLU A 95 -9.17 12.91 -5.49
N PHE A 96 -8.74 11.94 -6.29
CA PHE A 96 -9.61 11.23 -7.22
C PHE A 96 -9.64 9.75 -6.84
N GLU A 97 -10.83 9.20 -6.61
CA GLU A 97 -11.03 7.81 -6.21
C GLU A 97 -10.18 7.43 -4.98
N ASP A 98 -9.23 6.50 -5.11
CA ASP A 98 -8.41 5.97 -4.01
C ASP A 98 -6.94 6.44 -4.06
N GLU A 99 -6.64 7.49 -4.84
CA GLU A 99 -5.26 7.98 -5.08
C GLU A 99 -4.66 8.66 -3.85
N GLY A 100 -5.52 9.14 -2.94
CA GLY A 100 -5.16 9.89 -1.75
C GLY A 100 -4.90 11.37 -2.04
N LEU A 101 -4.29 12.04 -1.06
CA LEU A 101 -4.00 13.48 -1.17
C LEU A 101 -2.81 13.75 -2.07
N HIS A 102 -2.75 14.97 -2.58
CA HIS A 102 -1.69 15.45 -3.44
C HIS A 102 -1.28 16.86 -3.01
N TYR A 103 0.02 17.11 -2.89
CA TYR A 103 0.56 18.41 -2.56
C TYR A 103 1.68 18.81 -3.53
N PHE A 104 1.60 20.04 -4.04
CA PHE A 104 2.73 20.74 -4.63
C PHE A 104 3.30 21.71 -3.60
N ILE A 105 4.58 21.57 -3.28
CA ILE A 105 5.24 22.29 -2.20
C ILE A 105 6.39 23.09 -2.78
N GLU A 106 6.35 24.41 -2.63
CA GLU A 106 7.50 25.26 -2.97
C GLU A 106 8.56 25.16 -1.89
N LEU A 107 9.74 24.73 -2.30
CA LEU A 107 10.92 24.65 -1.45
C LEU A 107 11.63 26.01 -1.38
N LEU A 108 12.43 26.22 -0.33
CA LEU A 108 13.15 27.47 -0.12
C LEU A 108 14.12 27.82 -1.27
N ASP A 109 14.59 26.82 -2.01
CA ASP A 109 15.45 26.99 -3.18
C ASP A 109 14.68 27.24 -4.49
N GLY A 110 13.36 27.42 -4.42
CA GLY A 110 12.47 27.69 -5.55
C GLY A 110 12.07 26.46 -6.36
N ARG A 111 12.57 25.26 -6.00
CA ARG A 111 12.10 24.00 -6.61
C ARG A 111 10.74 23.63 -6.07
N VAL A 112 10.02 22.79 -6.79
CA VAL A 112 8.69 22.31 -6.37
C VAL A 112 8.75 20.81 -6.12
N LEU A 113 8.46 20.39 -4.90
CA LEU A 113 8.31 18.98 -4.54
C LEU A 113 6.84 18.58 -4.73
N PHE A 114 6.61 17.44 -5.40
CA PHE A 114 5.30 16.80 -5.47
C PHE A 114 5.26 15.60 -4.53
N LEU A 115 4.25 15.56 -3.66
CA LEU A 115 3.97 14.43 -2.78
C LEU A 115 2.54 13.95 -3.03
N SER A 116 2.37 12.64 -3.13
CA SER A 116 1.09 12.03 -3.44
C SER A 116 0.96 10.66 -2.80
N GLY A 117 -0.15 10.45 -2.10
CA GLY A 117 -0.50 9.13 -1.60
C GLY A 117 -1.34 9.18 -0.33
N GLN A 118 -1.86 8.00 0.04
CA GLN A 118 -2.73 7.83 1.20
C GLN A 118 -2.02 8.08 2.53
N TYR A 119 -0.69 7.94 2.60
CA TYR A 119 0.08 8.23 3.82
C TYR A 119 -0.06 9.69 4.27
N LEU A 120 -0.47 10.60 3.37
CA LEU A 120 -0.69 12.01 3.71
C LEU A 120 -1.91 12.21 4.63
N TYR A 121 -2.86 11.27 4.67
CA TYR A 121 -4.01 11.34 5.60
C TYR A 121 -3.58 11.28 7.06
N ASP A 122 -2.44 10.65 7.36
CA ASP A 122 -1.90 10.57 8.72
C ASP A 122 -1.51 11.96 9.28
N PHE A 123 -1.46 12.98 8.43
CA PHE A 123 -1.13 14.36 8.77
C PHE A 123 -2.29 15.35 8.64
N GLU A 124 -3.45 14.90 8.15
CA GLU A 124 -4.65 15.73 8.06
C GLU A 124 -5.35 15.86 9.42
N PRO A 125 -6.16 16.93 9.61
CA PRO A 125 -7.01 17.01 10.78
C PRO A 125 -8.06 15.90 10.75
N ILE A 126 -8.24 15.21 11.87
CA ILE A 126 -9.34 14.26 12.07
C ILE A 126 -10.41 15.00 12.88
N SER A 127 -11.54 15.27 12.24
CA SER A 127 -12.64 16.06 12.83
C SER A 127 -13.94 15.27 13.00
N ASP A 128 -14.02 14.10 12.38
CA ASP A 128 -15.18 13.20 12.37
C ASP A 128 -15.22 12.25 13.57
N ASP A 129 -14.08 12.00 14.21
CA ASP A 129 -13.97 11.22 15.45
C ASP A 129 -13.59 12.12 16.65
N PRO A 130 -14.51 12.34 17.62
CA PRO A 130 -14.24 13.11 18.83
C PRO A 130 -13.11 12.56 19.71
N GLU A 131 -12.82 11.26 19.64
CA GLU A 131 -11.74 10.61 20.40
C GLU A 131 -10.37 10.80 19.72
N LEU A 132 -10.36 11.04 18.41
CA LEU A 132 -9.18 11.30 17.59
C LEU A 132 -9.17 12.75 17.13
N ASN A 133 -9.04 13.71 18.06
CA ASN A 133 -8.90 15.13 17.72
C ASN A 133 -7.47 15.46 17.28
N GLN A 134 -7.06 14.92 16.13
CA GLN A 134 -5.75 15.21 15.53
C GLN A 134 -5.80 16.56 14.82
N LEU A 135 -4.85 17.44 15.14
CA LEU A 135 -4.59 18.66 14.35
C LEU A 135 -3.75 18.35 13.12
N ARG A 136 -3.88 19.19 12.08
CA ARG A 136 -3.02 19.16 10.90
C ARG A 136 -1.54 19.20 11.31
N LYS A 137 -0.73 18.33 10.70
CA LYS A 137 0.73 18.28 10.87
C LYS A 137 1.51 18.61 9.59
N PHE A 138 0.87 18.51 8.44
CA PHE A 138 1.45 18.78 7.13
C PHE A 138 0.44 19.52 6.23
N PRO A 139 0.87 20.42 5.33
CA PRO A 139 2.24 20.90 5.08
C PRO A 139 2.89 21.67 6.25
N CYS A 140 4.23 21.66 6.34
CA CYS A 140 4.98 22.41 7.35
C CYS A 140 6.31 22.95 6.79
N THR A 141 6.92 23.94 7.47
CA THR A 141 8.10 24.67 6.98
C THR A 141 9.38 23.83 6.89
N GLU A 142 9.50 22.76 7.67
CA GLU A 142 10.68 21.89 7.71
C GLU A 142 10.24 20.44 7.90
N PHE A 143 10.68 19.56 7.02
CA PHE A 143 10.34 18.14 7.09
C PHE A 143 11.41 17.27 6.45
N GLU A 144 11.42 16.01 6.83
CA GLU A 144 12.24 14.96 6.23
C GLU A 144 11.34 13.93 5.55
N VAL A 145 11.58 13.66 4.28
CA VAL A 145 10.91 12.59 3.53
C VAL A 145 11.77 11.34 3.61
N LEU A 146 11.19 10.25 4.08
CA LEU A 146 11.81 8.94 4.18
C LEU A 146 11.41 8.13 2.96
N ARG A 147 12.38 7.66 2.19
CA ARG A 147 12.13 6.90 0.95
C ARG A 147 12.83 5.57 0.94
N HIS A 148 12.19 4.62 0.29
CA HIS A 148 12.85 3.36 -0.02
C HIS A 148 13.89 3.58 -1.13
N LYS A 149 15.17 3.25 -0.87
CA LYS A 149 16.29 3.47 -1.79
C LYS A 149 16.10 2.83 -3.17
N ASP A 150 15.72 1.56 -3.20
CA ASP A 150 15.59 0.83 -4.47
C ASP A 150 14.24 1.04 -5.17
N ALA A 151 13.14 1.11 -4.41
CA ALA A 151 11.79 1.19 -4.94
C ALA A 151 11.28 2.62 -5.13
N GLY A 152 11.92 3.62 -4.54
CA GLY A 152 11.66 5.05 -4.75
C GLY A 152 10.42 5.61 -4.04
N TYR A 153 9.51 4.79 -3.52
CA TYR A 153 8.30 5.28 -2.84
C TYR A 153 8.60 5.96 -1.48
N VAL A 154 7.75 6.92 -1.10
CA VAL A 154 7.78 7.55 0.22
C VAL A 154 7.20 6.58 1.26
N ILE A 155 7.94 6.40 2.35
CA ILE A 155 7.58 5.55 3.49
C ILE A 155 6.88 6.39 4.57
N ASP A 156 7.42 7.57 4.86
CA ASP A 156 6.96 8.43 5.94
C ASP A 156 7.48 9.87 5.76
N ILE A 157 6.88 10.81 6.49
CA ILE A 157 7.32 12.21 6.59
C ILE A 157 7.48 12.59 8.06
N ASN A 158 8.71 12.96 8.42
CA ASN A 158 8.97 13.54 9.73
C ASN A 158 8.81 15.07 9.65
N CYS A 159 7.74 15.61 10.21
CA CYS A 159 7.50 17.05 10.31
C CYS A 159 8.26 17.64 11.50
N ALA A 160 9.12 18.64 11.26
CA ALA A 160 9.91 19.33 12.29
C ALA A 160 9.62 20.84 12.37
N GLY A 161 9.01 21.41 11.33
CA GLY A 161 8.75 22.84 11.21
C GLY A 161 7.37 23.28 11.69
N THR A 162 7.01 24.53 11.37
CA THR A 162 5.71 25.09 11.68
C THR A 162 4.70 24.70 10.60
N VAL A 163 3.53 24.19 11.01
CA VAL A 163 2.43 23.86 10.11
C VAL A 163 1.87 25.12 9.46
N PHE A 164 1.55 25.04 8.17
CA PHE A 164 0.86 26.12 7.45
C PHE A 164 -0.27 25.56 6.59
N GLU A 165 -1.28 26.38 6.34
CA GLU A 165 -2.40 25.99 5.49
C GLU A 165 -2.01 26.05 4.00
N PRO A 166 -2.46 25.07 3.19
CA PRO A 166 -2.32 25.16 1.74
C PRO A 166 -3.02 26.42 1.19
N GLU A 167 -2.40 27.08 0.21
CA GLU A 167 -2.93 28.33 -0.34
C GLU A 167 -4.26 28.13 -1.11
N LEU A 168 -4.48 26.93 -1.66
CA LEU A 168 -5.72 26.49 -2.26
C LEU A 168 -5.77 24.96 -2.32
N CYS A 169 -6.95 24.43 -2.63
CA CYS A 169 -7.16 23.06 -3.08
C CYS A 169 -7.67 23.09 -4.53
N ALA A 170 -6.86 22.62 -5.47
CA ALA A 170 -7.23 22.57 -6.89
C ALA A 170 -8.10 21.33 -7.19
N PRO A 171 -8.88 21.33 -8.29
CA PRO A 171 -9.64 20.17 -8.72
C PRO A 171 -8.77 18.93 -8.90
N ALA A 172 -9.36 17.76 -8.73
CA ALA A 172 -8.66 16.48 -8.84
C ALA A 172 -8.05 16.26 -10.22
N PHE A 173 -7.04 15.38 -10.31
CA PHE A 173 -6.47 15.04 -11.61
C PHE A 173 -7.49 14.36 -12.51
N THR A 174 -7.55 14.81 -13.76
CA THR A 174 -8.41 14.23 -14.79
C THR A 174 -7.72 13.03 -15.44
N LYS A 175 -8.49 12.18 -16.12
CA LYS A 175 -7.92 11.09 -16.94
C LYS A 175 -6.92 11.59 -17.99
N ASP A 176 -7.07 12.81 -18.48
CA ASP A 176 -6.14 13.39 -19.44
C ASP A 176 -4.88 13.94 -18.79
N ASP A 177 -4.92 14.33 -17.51
CA ASP A 177 -3.71 14.63 -16.72
C ASP A 177 -2.86 13.37 -16.56
N TRP A 178 -3.49 12.26 -16.20
CA TRP A 178 -2.83 10.96 -16.07
C TRP A 178 -2.17 10.49 -17.36
N LYS A 179 -2.83 10.68 -18.51
CA LYS A 179 -2.24 10.37 -19.83
C LYS A 179 -1.06 11.26 -20.18
N ARG A 180 -1.07 12.53 -19.74
CA ARG A 180 0.03 13.48 -19.96
C ARG A 180 1.24 13.20 -19.06
N GLY A 181 1.04 12.42 -18.01
CA GLY A 181 2.04 12.14 -16.99
C GLY A 181 2.00 13.22 -15.92
N ILE A 182 1.44 12.87 -14.76
CA ILE A 182 1.61 13.69 -13.56
C ILE A 182 2.96 13.35 -12.89
N PRO A 183 3.53 14.25 -12.08
CA PRO A 183 4.76 13.94 -11.35
C PRO A 183 4.57 12.73 -10.42
N ALA A 184 5.64 11.97 -10.21
CA ALA A 184 5.64 10.85 -9.28
C ALA A 184 5.75 11.32 -7.82
N ASP A 185 5.29 10.49 -6.87
CA ASP A 185 5.44 10.75 -5.45
C ASP A 185 6.92 10.93 -5.05
N GLY A 186 7.22 12.06 -4.39
CA GLY A 186 8.58 12.44 -4.02
C GLY A 186 9.43 13.01 -5.17
N GLU A 187 8.81 13.37 -6.30
CA GLU A 187 9.48 13.98 -7.44
C GLU A 187 9.66 15.49 -7.25
N ILE A 188 10.83 16.00 -7.64
CA ILE A 188 11.05 17.44 -7.81
C ILE A 188 10.66 17.80 -9.24
N VAL A 189 9.62 18.63 -9.38
CA VAL A 189 9.09 19.04 -10.69
C VAL A 189 10.11 19.92 -11.40
N GLU A 190 10.59 19.47 -12.56
CA GLU A 190 11.53 20.20 -13.38
C GLU A 190 10.81 21.12 -14.39
N GLY A 191 11.42 22.27 -14.71
CA GLY A 191 10.99 23.14 -15.80
C GLY A 191 9.71 23.96 -15.56
N LYS A 192 9.03 23.81 -14.42
CA LYS A 192 7.87 24.64 -14.04
C LYS A 192 8.01 25.15 -12.60
N GLY A 193 7.80 26.45 -12.42
CA GLY A 193 7.74 27.07 -11.10
C GLY A 193 6.38 26.90 -10.42
N TYR A 194 6.35 27.09 -9.10
CA TYR A 194 5.16 26.90 -8.26
C TYR A 194 3.93 27.68 -8.76
N GLU A 195 4.07 28.96 -9.08
CA GLU A 195 2.96 29.80 -9.56
C GLU A 195 2.38 29.33 -10.90
N ALA A 196 3.23 28.80 -11.79
CA ALA A 196 2.79 28.27 -13.07
C ALA A 196 1.95 27.00 -12.87
N LEU A 197 2.42 26.09 -12.02
CA LEU A 197 1.70 24.86 -11.66
C LEU A 197 0.37 25.18 -10.97
N LYS A 198 0.39 26.09 -10.00
CA LYS A 198 -0.81 26.54 -9.27
C LYS A 198 -1.87 27.10 -10.22
N ARG A 199 -1.47 27.96 -11.17
CA ARG A 199 -2.38 28.55 -12.16
C ARG A 199 -2.93 27.51 -13.14
N GLU A 200 -2.07 26.61 -13.62
CA GLU A 200 -2.49 25.52 -14.49
C GLU A 200 -3.52 24.62 -13.80
N ARG A 201 -3.32 24.28 -12.53
CA ARG A 201 -4.23 23.44 -11.75
C ARG A 201 -5.51 24.14 -11.32
N ALA A 202 -5.46 25.44 -10.98
CA ALA A 202 -6.64 26.19 -10.55
C ALA A 202 -7.67 26.40 -11.67
N HIS A 203 -7.29 26.23 -12.95
CA HIS A 203 -8.14 26.45 -14.11
C HIS A 203 -8.35 25.18 -14.97
N ALA A 204 -7.90 24.03 -14.50
CA ALA A 204 -8.11 22.71 -15.14
C ALA A 204 -9.43 22.09 -14.68
#